data_AF-A0A815TW48-F1
#
_entry.id   AF-A0A815TW48-F1
#
_cell.length_a   1.000
_cell.length_b   1.000
_cell.length_c   1.000
_cell.angle_alpha   90.00
_cell.angle_beta   90.00
_cell.angle_gamma   90.00
#
_symmetry.space_group_name_H-M   'P 1'
#
loop_
_entity.id
_entity.type
_entity.pdbx_description
1 polymer ?
#
loop_
_entity_poly.entity_id
_entity_poly.type
_entity_poly.pdbx_seq_one_letter_code
_entity_poly.pdbx_strand_id
1 'polypeptide(L)'
;MVRAMRRTAIFLLVIAIVLALISISTDHWYTTHEQRAGLWKTCNIDNLITGCTRNPNRTPAVSALAGVILLLIGFIISLLPHRSEYPPRYLSYVVIVALLIGTVLLVISYISYANNTHFRLLGYSYFLMVIVTILTLIAIAFLQYSSKQVQVTSDIGAL
;
A
#
# COMPACT_ATOMS: atom_id res chain seq x y z
N MET A 1 19.89 -16.37 -7.26
CA MET A 1 18.41 -16.38 -7.21
C MET A 1 17.84 -15.48 -6.11
N VAL A 2 18.22 -15.66 -4.84
CA VAL A 2 17.70 -14.88 -3.68
C VAL A 2 17.87 -13.35 -3.82
N ARG A 3 19.05 -12.87 -4.23
CA ARG A 3 19.28 -11.42 -4.46
C ARG A 3 18.38 -10.84 -5.55
N ALA A 4 18.07 -11.62 -6.59
CA ALA A 4 17.19 -11.18 -7.67
C ALA A 4 15.74 -11.06 -7.17
N MET A 5 15.26 -12.03 -6.38
CA MET A 5 13.93 -11.98 -5.75
C MET A 5 13.76 -10.82 -4.77
N ARG A 6 14.80 -10.49 -3.99
CA ARG A 6 14.75 -9.31 -3.12
C ARG A 6 14.67 -8.01 -3.93
N ARG A 7 15.43 -7.90 -5.03
CA ARG A 7 15.37 -6.73 -5.93
C ARG A 7 14.00 -6.60 -6.60
N THR A 8 13.40 -7.70 -7.08
CA THR A 8 12.06 -7.67 -7.66
C THR A 8 11.02 -7.28 -6.62
N ALA A 9 11.12 -7.78 -5.38
CA ALA A 9 10.22 -7.37 -4.30
C ALA A 9 10.33 -5.87 -3.99
N ILE A 10 11.55 -5.32 -3.92
CA ILE A 10 11.78 -3.88 -3.71
C ILE A 10 11.16 -3.07 -4.86
N PHE A 11 11.36 -3.50 -6.11
CA PHE A 11 10.79 -2.84 -7.28
C PHE A 11 9.25 -2.84 -7.26
N LEU A 12 8.64 -3.98 -6.91
CA LEU A 12 7.19 -4.08 -6.73
C LEU A 12 6.68 -3.15 -5.62
N LEU A 13 7.40 -3.03 -4.51
CA LEU A 13 7.06 -2.10 -3.42
C LEU A 13 7.13 -0.64 -3.87
N VAL A 14 8.13 -0.25 -4.67
CA VAL A 14 8.21 1.12 -5.21
C VAL A 14 6.98 1.42 -6.06
N ILE A 15 6.63 0.54 -7.00
CA ILE A 15 5.44 0.71 -7.84
C ILE A 15 4.19 0.81 -6.97
N ALA A 16 4.04 -0.09 -6.00
CA ALA A 16 2.88 -0.09 -5.12
C ALA A 16 2.77 1.19 -4.28
N ILE A 17 3.87 1.71 -3.74
CA ILE A 17 3.88 2.96 -2.97
C ILE A 17 3.50 4.15 -3.84
N VAL A 18 4.04 4.23 -5.07
CA VAL A 18 3.71 5.30 -6.02
C VAL A 18 2.22 5.25 -6.40
N LEU A 19 1.71 4.07 -6.73
CA LEU A 19 0.29 3.89 -7.04
C LEU A 19 -0.61 4.18 -5.83
N ALA A 20 -0.18 3.84 -4.62
CA ALA A 20 -0.90 4.14 -3.39
C ALA A 20 -1.01 5.65 -3.20
N LEU A 21 0.10 6.38 -3.34
CA LEU A 21 0.17 7.85 -3.25
C LEU A 21 -0.73 8.52 -4.29
N ILE A 22 -0.67 8.07 -5.56
CA ILE A 22 -1.54 8.57 -6.62
C ILE A 22 -3.00 8.34 -6.23
N SER A 23 -3.36 7.11 -5.86
CA SER A 23 -4.73 6.77 -5.50
C SER A 23 -5.23 7.62 -4.33
N ILE A 24 -4.49 7.76 -3.22
CA ILE A 24 -4.97 8.59 -2.09
C ILE A 24 -5.04 10.09 -2.39
N SER A 25 -4.25 10.60 -3.34
CA SER A 25 -4.25 12.02 -3.70
C SER A 25 -5.40 12.42 -4.62
N THR A 26 -5.92 11.47 -5.38
CA THR A 26 -6.96 11.70 -6.39
C THR A 26 -8.36 11.83 -5.78
N ASP A 27 -9.20 12.60 -6.46
CA ASP A 27 -10.61 12.85 -6.15
C ASP A 27 -11.58 11.92 -6.90
N HIS A 28 -11.08 10.79 -7.41
CA HIS A 28 -11.82 9.89 -8.28
C HIS A 28 -11.89 8.46 -7.74
N TRP A 29 -12.27 8.34 -6.46
CA TRP A 29 -12.53 7.05 -5.83
C TRP A 29 -13.90 6.52 -6.20
N TYR A 30 -14.89 7.42 -6.25
CA TYR A 30 -16.25 7.12 -6.64
C TYR A 30 -16.78 8.25 -7.51
N THR A 31 -17.75 7.91 -8.35
CA THR A 31 -18.42 8.88 -9.21
C THR A 31 -19.92 8.63 -9.22
N THR A 32 -20.67 9.72 -9.26
CA THR A 32 -22.06 9.75 -9.69
C THR A 32 -22.14 10.50 -11.02
N HIS A 33 -23.36 10.69 -11.52
CA HIS A 33 -23.60 11.52 -12.70
C HIS A 33 -23.19 12.98 -12.49
N GLU A 34 -23.24 13.47 -11.25
CA GLU A 34 -23.08 14.89 -10.92
C GLU A 34 -21.81 15.13 -10.09
N GLN A 35 -21.22 14.11 -9.44
CA GLN A 35 -20.14 14.31 -8.47
C GLN A 35 -19.00 13.32 -8.61
N ARG A 36 -17.77 13.80 -8.42
CA ARG A 36 -16.55 13.00 -8.22
C ARG A 36 -16.14 13.10 -6.76
N ALA A 37 -16.05 11.95 -6.09
CA ALA A 37 -15.68 11.88 -4.69
C ALA A 37 -14.35 11.17 -4.51
N GLY A 38 -13.44 11.79 -3.76
CA GLY A 38 -12.25 11.14 -3.23
C GLY A 38 -12.16 11.22 -1.71
N LEU A 39 -11.05 10.70 -1.19
CA LEU A 39 -10.80 10.62 0.25
C LEU A 39 -10.82 11.99 0.95
N TRP A 40 -10.30 13.03 0.28
CA TRP A 40 -10.10 14.34 0.89
C TRP A 40 -11.18 15.36 0.55
N LYS A 41 -11.74 15.26 -0.66
CA LYS A 41 -12.65 16.23 -1.24
C LYS A 41 -13.64 15.56 -2.17
N THR A 42 -14.80 16.19 -2.31
CA THR A 42 -15.83 15.85 -3.30
C THR A 42 -16.01 17.07 -4.20
N CYS A 43 -15.96 16.85 -5.51
CA CYS A 43 -16.09 17.90 -6.51
C CYS A 43 -17.37 17.68 -7.32
N ASN A 44 -18.17 18.74 -7.45
CA ASN A 44 -19.32 18.76 -8.35
C ASN A 44 -18.82 18.95 -9.79
N ILE A 45 -19.35 18.15 -10.71
CA ILE A 45 -19.00 18.14 -12.13
C ILE A 45 -20.09 18.86 -12.96
N ASP A 46 -21.20 19.29 -12.33
CA ASP A 46 -22.27 19.98 -13.04
C ASP A 46 -21.80 21.32 -13.63
N ASN A 47 -22.15 21.52 -14.91
CA ASN A 47 -21.65 22.55 -15.82
C ASN A 47 -21.84 24.02 -15.36
N LEU A 48 -22.49 24.28 -14.24
CA LEU A 48 -22.75 25.64 -13.75
C LEU A 48 -21.78 26.12 -12.66
N ILE A 49 -21.27 25.23 -11.79
CA ILE A 49 -20.36 25.62 -10.68
C ILE A 49 -19.41 24.46 -10.36
N THR A 50 -18.16 24.56 -10.79
CA THR A 50 -17.07 23.65 -10.36
C THR A 50 -16.68 23.98 -8.92
N GLY A 51 -17.41 23.39 -7.98
CA GLY A 51 -17.15 23.51 -6.54
C GLY A 51 -16.57 22.22 -5.98
N CYS A 52 -15.41 22.28 -5.33
CA CYS A 52 -14.88 21.19 -4.52
C CYS A 52 -15.07 21.50 -3.04
N THR A 53 -15.72 20.60 -2.31
CA THR A 53 -15.90 20.70 -0.86
C THR A 53 -15.05 19.64 -0.16
N ARG A 54 -14.56 19.97 1.04
CA ARG A 54 -13.75 19.04 1.83
C ARG A 54 -14.64 17.97 2.44
N ASN A 55 -14.21 16.71 2.38
CA ASN A 55 -14.99 15.61 2.95
C ASN A 55 -15.01 15.72 4.50
N PRO A 56 -16.19 15.75 5.14
CA PRO A 56 -16.30 15.80 6.60
C PRO A 56 -15.80 14.51 7.25
N ASN A 57 -15.96 13.36 6.59
CA ASN A 57 -15.52 12.08 7.13
C ASN A 57 -14.07 11.77 6.71
N ARG A 58 -13.13 11.96 7.64
CA ARG A 58 -11.71 11.70 7.40
C ARG A 58 -11.23 10.31 7.81
N THR A 59 -12.07 9.49 8.45
CA THR A 59 -11.65 8.14 8.88
C THR A 59 -11.00 7.30 7.77
N PRO A 60 -11.58 7.18 6.55
CA PRO A 60 -10.93 6.43 5.48
C PRO A 60 -9.64 7.11 4.99
N ALA A 61 -9.59 8.45 4.94
CA ALA A 61 -8.39 9.18 4.55
C ALA A 61 -7.22 8.97 5.54
N VAL A 62 -7.52 8.93 6.84
CA VAL A 62 -6.53 8.73 7.90
C VAL A 62 -6.00 7.29 7.89
N SER A 63 -6.87 6.29 7.74
CA SER A 63 -6.44 4.89 7.65
C SER A 63 -5.63 4.63 6.38
N ALA A 64 -6.00 5.22 5.23
CA ALA A 64 -5.21 5.13 4.01
C ALA A 64 -3.81 5.74 4.18
N LEU A 65 -3.75 6.94 4.77
CA LEU A 65 -2.50 7.64 5.01
C LEU A 65 -1.59 6.84 5.97
N ALA A 66 -2.14 6.32 7.06
CA ALA A 66 -1.41 5.46 7.99
C ALA A 66 -0.90 4.18 7.30
N GLY A 67 -1.69 3.58 6.41
CA GLY A 67 -1.28 2.45 5.58
C GLY A 67 -0.07 2.77 4.70
N VAL A 68 -0.10 3.90 3.98
CA VAL A 68 1.03 4.35 3.14
C VAL A 68 2.28 4.63 3.98
N ILE A 69 2.14 5.25 5.15
CA ILE A 69 3.27 5.51 6.06
C ILE A 69 3.92 4.20 6.50
N LEU A 70 3.14 3.18 6.88
CA LEU A 70 3.67 1.87 7.25
C LEU A 70 4.35 1.16 6.08
N LEU A 71 3.80 1.27 4.86
CA LEU A 71 4.45 0.75 3.66
C LEU A 71 5.81 1.44 3.42
N LEU A 72 5.88 2.76 3.59
CA LEU A 72 7.13 3.52 3.48
C LEU A 72 8.14 3.10 4.55
N ILE A 73 7.72 2.92 5.80
CA ILE A 73 8.58 2.44 6.88
C ILE A 73 9.13 1.05 6.56
N GLY A 74 8.27 0.11 6.16
CA GLY A 74 8.69 -1.23 5.76
C GLY A 74 9.67 -1.20 4.58
N PHE A 75 9.41 -0.34 3.59
CA PHE A 75 10.30 -0.12 2.46
C PHE A 75 11.68 0.43 2.87
N ILE A 76 11.72 1.48 3.69
CA ILE A 76 12.98 2.08 4.17
C ILE A 76 13.79 1.05 4.94
N ILE A 77 13.17 0.29 5.83
CA ILE A 77 13.85 -0.77 6.58
C ILE A 77 14.36 -1.86 5.63
N SER A 78 13.63 -2.19 4.55
CA SER A 78 14.06 -3.18 3.55
C SER A 78 15.29 -2.75 2.74
N LEU A 79 15.55 -1.44 2.65
CA LEU A 79 16.71 -0.86 1.96
C LEU A 79 17.98 -0.80 2.83
N LEU A 80 17.85 -0.93 4.15
CA LEU A 80 19.00 -0.81 5.05
C LEU A 80 20.08 -1.85 4.69
N PRO A 81 21.35 -1.42 4.51
CA PRO A 81 22.44 -2.34 4.23
C PRO A 81 22.67 -3.24 5.44
N HIS A 82 22.48 -4.55 5.26
CA HIS A 82 22.89 -5.52 6.28
C HIS A 82 24.42 -5.58 6.26
N ARG A 83 25.05 -4.89 7.22
CA ARG A 83 26.51 -4.93 7.40
C ARG A 83 27.02 -6.32 7.79
N SER A 84 26.15 -7.17 8.33
CA SER A 84 26.40 -8.61 8.49
C SER A 84 25.81 -9.37 7.29
N GLU A 85 26.51 -10.39 6.80
CA GLU A 85 26.04 -11.29 5.73
C GLU A 85 24.67 -11.92 5.99
N TYR A 86 24.21 -11.85 7.25
CA TYR A 86 22.90 -12.26 7.71
C TYR A 86 22.13 -11.04 8.22
N PRO A 87 20.98 -10.67 7.62
CA PRO A 87 20.04 -9.79 8.30
C PRO A 87 19.66 -10.42 9.65
N PRO A 88 19.62 -9.65 10.75
CA PRO A 88 19.04 -10.19 11.98
C PRO A 88 17.60 -10.60 11.66
N ARG A 89 17.26 -11.89 11.88
CA ARG A 89 15.92 -12.48 11.61
C ARG A 89 14.80 -11.51 11.96
N TYR A 90 14.92 -10.88 13.13
CA TYR A 90 13.99 -9.89 13.68
C TYR A 90 13.65 -8.75 12.70
N LEU A 91 14.64 -8.21 11.98
CA LEU A 91 14.44 -7.07 11.08
C LEU A 91 13.64 -7.46 9.82
N SER A 92 13.82 -8.67 9.30
CA SER A 92 13.00 -9.20 8.20
C SER A 92 11.55 -9.41 8.64
N TYR A 93 11.32 -9.91 9.85
CA TYR A 93 9.97 -10.05 10.42
C TYR A 93 9.31 -8.68 10.62
N VAL A 94 10.03 -7.70 11.15
CA VAL A 94 9.52 -6.33 11.35
C VAL A 94 9.10 -5.71 10.01
N VAL A 95 9.90 -5.87 8.95
CA VAL A 95 9.53 -5.40 7.60
C VAL A 95 8.23 -6.04 7.13
N ILE A 96 8.13 -7.37 7.21
CA ILE A 96 6.95 -8.11 6.74
C ILE A 96 5.70 -7.69 7.52
N VAL A 97 5.80 -7.58 8.85
CA VAL A 97 4.69 -7.17 9.71
C VAL A 97 4.28 -5.73 9.41
N ALA A 98 5.23 -4.80 9.28
CA ALA A 98 4.93 -3.41 8.92
C ALA A 98 4.21 -3.31 7.57
N LEU A 99 4.67 -4.07 6.57
CA LEU A 99 4.05 -4.10 5.24
C LEU A 99 2.64 -4.70 5.27
N LEU A 100 2.41 -5.76 6.07
CA LEU A 100 1.10 -6.40 6.25
C LEU A 100 0.11 -5.48 6.96
N ILE A 101 0.52 -4.83 8.05
CA ILE A 101 -0.34 -3.87 8.76
C ILE A 101 -0.66 -2.69 7.82
N GLY A 102 0.33 -2.21 7.06
CA GLY A 102 0.13 -1.18 6.04
C GLY A 102 -0.92 -1.57 5.00
N THR A 103 -0.85 -2.79 4.47
CA THR A 103 -1.84 -3.30 3.51
C THR A 103 -3.23 -3.44 4.14
N VAL A 104 -3.33 -3.96 5.35
CA VAL A 104 -4.61 -4.08 6.06
C VAL A 104 -5.26 -2.71 6.27
N LEU A 105 -4.48 -1.68 6.63
CA LEU A 105 -5.01 -0.32 6.78
C LEU A 105 -5.52 0.27 5.45
N LEU A 106 -4.82 0.03 4.34
CA LEU A 106 -5.31 0.41 3.01
C LEU A 106 -6.63 -0.30 2.67
N VAL A 107 -6.75 -1.58 3.04
CA VAL A 107 -7.97 -2.37 2.87
C VAL A 107 -9.13 -1.81 3.69
N ILE A 108 -8.89 -1.54 4.96
CA ILE A 108 -9.88 -0.93 5.85
C ILE A 108 -10.34 0.42 5.31
N SER A 109 -9.43 1.24 4.75
CA SER A 109 -9.78 2.52 4.14
C SER A 109 -10.84 2.37 3.05
N TYR A 110 -10.60 1.52 2.04
CA TYR A 110 -11.54 1.44 0.93
C TYR A 110 -12.84 0.72 1.32
N ILE A 111 -12.81 -0.24 2.25
CA ILE A 111 -14.03 -0.88 2.77
C ILE A 111 -14.87 0.14 3.55
N SER A 112 -14.24 0.91 4.43
CA SER A 112 -14.90 1.96 5.22
C SER A 112 -15.48 3.04 4.30
N TYR A 113 -14.75 3.44 3.26
CA TYR A 113 -15.24 4.40 2.28
C TYR A 113 -16.43 3.85 1.49
N ALA A 114 -16.36 2.59 1.03
CA ALA A 114 -17.45 1.92 0.33
C ALA A 114 -18.72 1.84 1.17
N ASN A 115 -18.59 1.49 2.46
CA ASN A 115 -19.73 1.34 3.36
C ASN A 115 -20.42 2.67 3.68
N ASN A 116 -19.67 3.77 3.65
CA ASN A 116 -20.17 5.10 3.99
C ASN A 116 -20.74 5.87 2.79
N THR A 117 -20.73 5.29 1.58
CA THR A 117 -21.12 6.01 0.37
C THR A 117 -22.16 5.28 -0.46
N HIS A 118 -23.26 5.98 -0.79
CA HIS A 118 -24.30 5.50 -1.69
C HIS A 118 -23.93 5.66 -3.18
N PHE A 119 -22.63 5.73 -3.50
CA PHE A 119 -22.18 6.02 -4.86
C PHE A 119 -22.34 4.78 -5.77
N ARG A 120 -22.82 5.01 -7.00
CA ARG A 120 -23.20 3.94 -7.94
C ARG A 120 -22.02 3.40 -8.76
N LEU A 121 -20.97 4.19 -9.00
CA LEU A 121 -19.84 3.79 -9.83
C LEU A 121 -18.50 3.95 -9.09
N LEU A 122 -17.67 2.91 -9.20
CA LEU A 122 -16.29 2.89 -8.72
C LEU A 122 -15.39 3.68 -9.68
N GLY A 123 -14.59 4.59 -9.14
CA GLY A 123 -13.59 5.34 -9.91
C GLY A 123 -12.25 4.60 -9.99
N TYR A 124 -11.36 5.07 -10.88
CA TYR A 124 -10.07 4.41 -11.14
C TYR A 124 -9.18 4.28 -9.89
N SER A 125 -9.27 5.22 -8.95
CA SER A 125 -8.46 5.22 -7.74
C SER A 125 -8.76 4.02 -6.84
N TYR A 126 -10.00 3.54 -6.85
CA TYR A 126 -10.39 2.31 -6.16
C TYR A 126 -9.64 1.10 -6.74
N PHE A 127 -9.65 0.95 -8.08
CA PHE A 127 -8.94 -0.13 -8.76
C PHE A 127 -7.43 -0.04 -8.57
N LEU A 128 -6.85 1.16 -8.58
CA LEU A 128 -5.45 1.36 -8.26
C LEU A 128 -5.12 0.82 -6.86
N MET A 129 -6.00 1.01 -5.88
CA MET A 129 -5.74 0.54 -4.53
C MET A 129 -5.81 -0.99 -4.40
N VAL A 130 -6.67 -1.65 -5.21
CA VAL A 130 -6.66 -3.13 -5.34
C VAL A 130 -5.36 -3.62 -5.99
N ILE A 131 -4.86 -2.92 -7.01
CA ILE A 131 -3.57 -3.26 -7.63
C ILE A 131 -2.43 -3.11 -6.61
N VAL A 132 -2.44 -2.04 -5.81
CA VAL A 132 -1.47 -1.81 -4.73
C VAL A 132 -1.48 -2.96 -3.73
N THR A 133 -2.64 -3.43 -3.28
CA THR A 133 -2.72 -4.54 -2.32
C THR A 133 -2.19 -5.85 -2.91
N ILE A 134 -2.46 -6.14 -4.18
CA ILE A 134 -1.92 -7.33 -4.85
C ILE A 134 -0.39 -7.23 -4.97
N LEU A 135 0.14 -6.10 -5.45
CA LEU A 135 1.59 -5.90 -5.63
C LEU A 135 2.34 -6.00 -4.31
N THR A 136 1.81 -5.41 -3.24
CA THR A 136 2.41 -5.48 -1.90
C THR A 136 2.40 -6.89 -1.35
N LEU A 137 1.32 -7.66 -1.51
CA LEU A 137 1.26 -9.07 -1.08
C LEU A 137 2.28 -9.94 -1.82
N ILE A 138 2.42 -9.75 -3.15
CA ILE A 138 3.45 -10.46 -3.94
C ILE A 138 4.85 -10.10 -3.44
N ALA A 139 5.11 -8.81 -3.18
CA ALA A 139 6.39 -8.37 -2.66
C ALA A 139 6.69 -8.95 -1.27
N ILE A 140 5.70 -9.02 -0.38
CA ILE A 140 5.82 -9.66 0.94
C ILE A 140 6.17 -11.15 0.78
N ALA A 141 5.51 -11.86 -0.12
CA ALA A 141 5.79 -13.28 -0.38
C ALA A 141 7.23 -13.49 -0.86
N PHE A 142 7.73 -12.62 -1.75
CA PHE A 142 9.11 -12.68 -2.23
C PHE A 142 10.12 -12.33 -1.12
N LEU A 143 9.84 -11.34 -0.28
CA LEU A 143 10.68 -11.02 0.88
C LEU A 143 10.75 -12.19 1.86
N GLN A 144 9.61 -12.80 2.18
CA GLN A 144 9.53 -13.94 3.09
C GLN A 144 10.23 -15.19 2.53
N TYR A 145 10.09 -15.46 1.23
CA TYR A 145 10.81 -16.55 0.58
C TYR A 145 12.33 -16.30 0.62
N SER A 146 12.75 -15.07 0.32
CA SER A 146 14.16 -14.70 0.35
C SER A 146 14.77 -14.84 1.75
N SER A 147 14.04 -14.49 2.81
CA SER A 147 14.52 -14.65 4.19
C SER A 147 14.62 -16.11 4.62
N LYS A 148 13.69 -16.96 4.18
CA LYS A 148 13.72 -18.41 4.49
C LYS A 148 14.89 -19.12 3.80
N GLN A 149 15.20 -18.78 2.56
CA GLN A 149 16.33 -19.38 1.82
C GLN A 149 17.70 -19.03 2.43
N VAL A 150 17.87 -17.80 2.92
CA VAL A 150 19.08 -17.39 3.65
C VAL A 150 19.25 -18.18 4.95
N GLN A 151 18.15 -18.51 5.61
CA GLN A 151 18.18 -19.31 6.84
C GLN A 151 18.64 -20.76 6.61
N VAL A 152 18.09 -21.44 5.59
CA VAL A 152 18.46 -22.83 5.29
C VAL A 152 19.97 -22.93 4.97
N THR A 153 20.51 -21.95 4.27
CA THR A 153 21.93 -21.92 3.92
C THR A 153 22.85 -21.60 5.11
N SER A 154 22.41 -20.79 6.09
CA SER A 154 23.17 -20.54 7.32
C SER A 154 23.21 -21.76 8.25
N ASP A 155 22.08 -22.46 8.38
CA ASP A 155 21.95 -23.60 9.29
C ASP A 155 22.76 -24.81 8.79
N ILE A 156 22.96 -24.94 7.48
CA ILE A 156 23.81 -26.00 6.88
C ILE A 156 25.31 -25.66 6.98
N GLY A 157 25.69 -24.39 6.90
CA GLY A 157 27.10 -23.96 6.99
C GLY A 157 27.67 -23.92 8.41
N ALA A 158 26.83 -24.15 9.43
CA ALA A 158 27.21 -24.18 10.85
C ALA A 158 27.36 -25.61 11.42
N LEU A 159 27.22 -26.64 10.57
CA LEU A 159 27.49 -28.05 10.83
C LEU A 159 28.80 -28.46 10.14
#